data_AF-A0A024FKU9-F1
#
_entry.id   AF-A0A024FKU9-F1
#
_cell.length_a   1.000
_cell.length_b   1.000
_cell.length_c   1.000
_cell.angle_alpha   90.00
_cell.angle_beta   90.00
_cell.angle_gamma   90.00
#
_symmetry.space_group_name_H-M   'P 1'
#
loop_
_entity.id
_entity.type
_entity.pdbx_description
1 polymer ?
#
loop_
_entity_poly.entity_id
_entity_poly.type
_entity_poly.pdbx_seq_one_letter_code
_entity_poly.pdbx_strand_id
1 'polypeptide(L)' 'MIYTFAEVISYVSSFMTLEPGDLIFTGTPAKGKGDIFKGDHLQASIEGYLLLDFKMI' A
#
# COMPACT_ATOMS: atom_id res chain seq x y z
N MET A 1 2.03 6.55 -9.62
CA MET A 1 1.56 7.41 -8.51
C MET A 1 1.17 8.75 -9.07
N ILE A 2 0.20 9.44 -8.47
CA ILE A 2 -0.18 10.81 -8.90
C ILE A 2 0.75 11.85 -8.25
N TYR A 3 1.13 11.61 -6.99
CA TYR A 3 2.05 12.44 -6.22
C TYR A 3 3.37 11.69 -5.97
N THR A 4 4.45 12.44 -5.80
CA THR A 4 5.76 11.94 -5.38
C THR A 4 5.78 11.59 -3.88
N PHE A 5 6.77 10.80 -3.44
CA PHE A 5 6.92 10.49 -2.02
C PHE A 5 7.10 11.74 -1.16
N ALA A 6 7.89 12.72 -1.62
CA ALA A 6 8.13 13.96 -0.90
C ALA A 6 6.84 14.77 -0.69
N GLU A 7 5.99 14.86 -1.72
CA GLU A 7 4.69 15.55 -1.63
C GLU A 7 3.76 14.85 -0.64
N VAL A 8 3.69 13.52 -0.67
CA VAL A 8 2.85 12.75 0.26
C VAL A 8 3.32 12.96 1.71
N ILE A 9 4.62 12.83 1.98
CA ILE A 9 5.18 13.01 3.32
C ILE A 9 4.91 14.44 3.82
N SER A 10 5.19 15.45 2.99
CA SER A 10 4.95 16.85 3.34
C SER A 10 3.48 17.11 3.64
N TYR A 11 2.56 16.60 2.82
CA TYR A 11 1.14 16.80 3.00
C TYR A 11 0.63 16.19 4.30
N VAL A 12 0.92 14.90 4.56
CA VAL A 12 0.49 14.21 5.79
C VAL A 12 1.05 14.90 7.03
N SER A 13 2.30 15.35 6.99
CA SER A 13 2.96 16.03 8.12
C SER A 13 2.31 17.36 8.53
N SER A 14 1.49 17.96 7.66
CA SER A 14 0.74 19.18 8.00
C SER A 14 -0.50 18.93 8.88
N PHE A 15 -0.96 17.67 8.97
CA PHE A 15 -2.13 17.27 9.75
C PHE A 15 -1.75 16.50 11.03
N MET A 16 -0.65 15.76 11.00
CA MET A 16 -0.16 14.99 12.14
C MET A 16 1.37 14.96 12.18
N THR A 17 1.93 14.80 13.38
CA THR A 17 3.37 14.55 13.55
C THR A 17 3.68 13.13 13.09
N LEU A 18 4.72 12.99 12.27
CA LEU A 18 5.24 11.70 11.84
C LEU A 18 6.34 11.26 12.82
N GLU A 19 6.25 10.03 13.29
CA GLU A 19 7.18 9.43 14.24
C GLU A 19 8.01 8.32 13.57
N PRO A 20 9.21 8.01 14.10
CA PRO A 20 9.99 6.88 13.62
C PRO A 20 9.20 5.56 13.72
N GLY A 21 9.09 4.86 12.59
CA GLY A 21 8.35 3.60 12.47
C GLY A 21 6.95 3.74 11.86
N ASP A 22 6.47 4.97 11.63
CA ASP A 22 5.22 5.18 10.93
C ASP A 22 5.25 4.65 9.49
N LEU A 23 4.14 4.06 9.05
CA LEU A 23 3.98 3.49 7.71
C LEU A 23 3.00 4.31 6.88
N ILE A 24 3.45 4.73 5.69
CA ILE A 24 2.64 5.46 4.72
C ILE A 24 2.34 4.56 3.51
N PHE A 25 1.06 4.25 3.30
CA PHE A 25 0.58 3.50 2.14
C PHE A 25 0.28 4.47 0.99
N THR A 26 1.11 4.47 -0.06
CA THR A 26 1.07 5.47 -1.15
C THR A 26 0.00 5.23 -2.22
N GLY A 27 -0.96 4.35 -1.92
CA GLY A 27 -2.07 3.99 -2.81
C GLY A 27 -1.77 2.86 -3.79
N THR A 28 -2.81 2.46 -4.52
CA THR A 28 -2.80 1.35 -5.49
C THR A 28 -3.07 1.90 -6.89
N PRO A 29 -2.51 1.32 -7.96
CA PRO A 29 -2.91 1.65 -9.33
C PRO A 29 -4.43 1.52 -9.51
N ALA A 30 -5.02 2.40 -10.33
CA ALA A 30 -6.48 2.38 -10.55
C ALA A 30 -6.95 1.10 -11.25
N LYS A 31 -6.10 0.52 -12.10
CA LYS A 31 -6.34 -0.76 -12.77
C LYS A 31 -5.92 -1.90 -11.85
N GLY A 32 -6.80 -2.89 -11.67
CA GLY A 32 -6.50 -4.10 -10.88
C GLY A 32 -7.16 -4.16 -9.51
N LYS A 33 -8.24 -3.39 -9.28
CA LYS A 33 -9.17 -3.68 -8.19
C LYS A 33 -10.09 -4.81 -8.61
N GLY A 34 -10.25 -5.80 -7.75
CA GLY A 34 -11.14 -6.95 -7.96
C GLY A 34 -11.75 -7.39 -6.63
N ASP A 35 -12.90 -8.04 -6.73
CA ASP A 35 -13.56 -8.61 -5.56
C ASP A 35 -12.71 -9.77 -5.03
N ILE A 36 -12.70 -9.90 -3.70
CA ILE A 36 -11.97 -10.94 -2.97
C ILE A 36 -13.00 -11.82 -2.30
N PHE A 37 -12.86 -13.13 -2.45
CA PHE A 37 -13.77 -14.12 -1.91
C PHE A 37 -13.07 -15.04 -0.91
N LYS A 38 -13.88 -15.68 -0.06
CA LYS A 38 -13.39 -16.70 0.85
C LYS A 38 -12.78 -17.86 0.05
N GLY A 39 -11.57 -18.26 0.44
CA GLY A 39 -10.79 -19.29 -0.24
C GLY A 39 -9.69 -18.74 -1.15
N ASP A 40 -9.74 -17.46 -1.52
CA ASP A 40 -8.74 -16.84 -2.40
C ASP A 40 -7.36 -16.82 -1.75
N HIS A 41 -6.33 -16.93 -2.58
CA HIS A 41 -4.93 -16.80 -2.18
C HIS A 41 -4.37 -15.51 -2.78
N LEU A 42 -4.03 -14.56 -1.93
CA LEU A 42 -3.54 -13.25 -2.34
C LEU A 42 -2.03 -13.18 -2.19
N GLN A 43 -1.39 -12.67 -3.25
CA GLN A 43 0.04 -12.40 -3.29
C GLN A 43 0.30 -10.97 -3.75
N ALA A 44 1.26 -10.31 -3.12
CA ALA A 44 1.72 -8.99 -3.53
C ALA A 44 3.25 -8.95 -3.56
N SER A 45 3.79 -8.37 -4.64
CA SER A 45 5.23 -8.24 -4.84
C SER A 45 5.61 -6.85 -5.31
N ILE A 46 6.80 -6.39 -4.92
CA ILE A 46 7.43 -5.18 -5.45
C ILE A 46 8.75 -5.61 -6.09
N GLU A 47 8.98 -5.22 -7.35
CA GLU A 47 10.22 -5.52 -8.08
C GLU A 47 10.62 -7.01 -8.08
N GLY A 48 9.61 -7.90 -8.10
CA GLY A 48 9.81 -9.35 -8.09
C GLY A 48 10.01 -9.96 -6.68
N TYR A 49 10.10 -9.14 -5.64
CA TYR A 49 10.15 -9.61 -4.25
C TYR A 49 8.74 -9.82 -3.71
N LEU A 50 8.42 -11.05 -3.31
CA LEU A 50 7.16 -11.38 -2.65
C LEU A 50 7.14 -10.80 -1.23
N LEU A 51 6.16 -9.95 -0.95
CA LEU A 51 6.02 -9.23 0.32
C LEU A 51 4.81 -9.70 1.13
N LEU A 52 3.72 -10.03 0.45
CA LEU A 52 2.51 -10.57 1.07
C LEU A 52 2.12 -11.85 0.36
N ASP A 53 1.78 -12.87 1.13
CA ASP A 53 1.33 -14.19 0.65
C ASP A 53 0.41 -14.77 1.73
N PHE A 54 -0.90 -14.77 1.49
CA PHE A 54 -1.88 -15.24 2.48
C PHE A 54 -3.19 -15.69 1.88
N LYS A 55 -3.86 -16.60 2.58
CA LYS A 55 -5.18 -17.12 2.19
C LYS A 55 -6.31 -16.39 2.91
N MET A 56 -7.34 -16.05 2.17
CA MET A 56 -8.60 -15.53 2.69
C MET A 56 -9.43 -16.69 3.24
N ILE A 57 -9.70 -16.67 4.56
CA ILE A 57 -10.45 -17.71 5.27
C ILE A 57 -11.82 -17.25 5.73
#